data_AF-A0A8J2YRN3-F1
#
_entry.id   AF-A0A8J2YRN3-F1
#
_cell.length_a   1.000
_cell.length_b   1.000
_cell.length_c   1.000
_cell.angle_alpha   90.00
_cell.angle_beta   90.00
_cell.angle_gamma   90.00
#
_symmetry.space_group_name_H-M   'P 1'
#
loop_
_entity.id
_entity.type
_entity.pdbx_description
1 polymer ?
#
loop_
_entity_poly.entity_id
_entity_poly.type
_entity_poly.pdbx_seq_one_letter_code
_entity_poly.pdbx_strand_id
1 'polypeptide(L)'
;MTKDELLELLKARKALIVHCSRPGKADEGTGGLLFPDDLKNAIEICANQGKELSCSLIWPAHTHTYGAIGIILNPRSTASIASVCPGDAGTSYDPVTGKRTGAGVPFSRHAVEETFAKASDYNEWTVTDADTLGIFVNLAEELVVAKAIPFTEIPGYDPSMPDLGPTVGQVRLKLADVIAAFPGLPVYGFLGTEIIEIGIDAGRFYS
;
A
#
# COMPACT_ATOMS: atom_id res chain seq x y z
N MET A 1 -16.17 3.01 18.01
CA MET A 1 -16.50 1.71 17.42
C MET A 1 -15.46 0.70 17.87
N THR A 2 -15.84 -0.56 18.06
CA THR A 2 -14.91 -1.65 18.41
C THR A 2 -14.20 -2.18 17.16
N LYS A 3 -13.20 -3.05 17.35
CA LYS A 3 -12.54 -3.76 16.24
C LYS A 3 -13.53 -4.62 15.46
N ASP A 4 -14.37 -5.39 16.15
CA ASP A 4 -15.32 -6.29 15.49
C ASP A 4 -16.35 -5.50 14.65
N GLU A 5 -16.83 -4.36 15.17
CA GLU A 5 -17.70 -3.47 14.41
C GLU A 5 -17.01 -2.90 13.16
N LEU A 6 -15.71 -2.60 13.24
CA LEU A 6 -14.92 -2.17 12.09
C LEU A 6 -14.80 -3.32 11.08
N LEU A 7 -14.41 -4.51 11.51
CA LEU A 7 -14.23 -5.66 10.62
C LEU A 7 -15.53 -6.06 9.91
N GLU A 8 -16.67 -6.04 10.60
CA GLU A 8 -17.97 -6.30 9.98
C GLU A 8 -18.34 -5.23 8.95
N LEU A 9 -18.04 -3.95 9.23
CA LEU A 9 -18.24 -2.87 8.27
C LEU A 9 -17.34 -3.05 7.03
N LEU A 10 -16.05 -3.35 7.23
CA LEU A 10 -15.11 -3.59 6.14
C LEU A 10 -15.55 -4.78 5.29
N LYS A 11 -15.95 -5.89 5.93
CA LYS A 11 -16.46 -7.08 5.25
C LYS A 11 -17.72 -6.79 4.44
N ALA A 12 -18.69 -6.06 5.02
CA ALA A 12 -19.92 -5.67 4.34
C ALA A 12 -19.67 -4.79 3.11
N ARG A 13 -18.58 -4.01 3.13
CA ARG A 13 -18.16 -3.13 2.04
C ARG A 13 -17.14 -3.78 1.09
N LYS A 14 -16.69 -5.00 1.36
CA LYS A 14 -15.56 -5.65 0.68
C LYS A 14 -14.32 -4.74 0.69
N ALA A 15 -14.09 -4.05 1.80
CA ALA A 15 -13.05 -3.05 1.93
C ALA A 15 -11.77 -3.63 2.54
N LEU A 16 -10.63 -3.08 2.14
CA LEU A 16 -9.28 -3.46 2.57
C LEU A 16 -8.53 -2.22 3.05
N ILE A 17 -7.73 -2.34 4.10
CA ILE A 17 -6.74 -1.33 4.47
C ILE A 17 -5.43 -1.75 3.82
N VAL A 18 -4.85 -0.89 2.98
CA VAL A 18 -3.65 -1.21 2.20
C VAL A 18 -2.55 -0.17 2.39
N HIS A 19 -1.31 -0.63 2.51
CA HIS A 19 -0.12 0.23 2.43
C HIS A 19 0.62 -0.09 1.14
N CYS A 20 0.70 0.87 0.22
CA CYS A 20 1.23 0.66 -1.12
C CYS A 20 2.67 1.14 -1.29
N SER A 21 3.44 0.40 -2.10
CA SER A 21 4.72 0.85 -2.62
C SER A 21 4.46 1.94 -3.65
N ARG A 22 5.13 3.08 -3.50
CA ARG A 22 4.94 4.24 -4.40
C ARG A 22 5.78 4.06 -5.67
N PRO A 23 5.24 4.35 -6.86
CA PRO A 23 6.00 4.35 -8.11
C PRO A 23 6.96 5.55 -8.20
N GLY A 24 6.64 6.67 -7.53
CA GLY A 24 7.49 7.85 -7.43
C GLY A 24 8.24 7.91 -6.10
N LYS A 25 9.56 7.69 -6.14
CA LYS A 25 10.49 7.83 -4.99
C LYS A 25 11.81 8.48 -5.39
N ALA A 26 11.81 9.30 -6.44
CA ALA A 26 13.04 9.93 -6.94
C ALA A 26 13.67 10.86 -5.89
N ASP A 27 12.84 11.45 -5.02
CA ASP A 27 13.22 12.24 -3.85
C ASP A 27 13.94 11.44 -2.76
N GLU A 28 13.73 10.12 -2.68
CA GLU A 28 14.43 9.25 -1.73
C GLU A 28 15.84 8.85 -2.21
N GLY A 29 16.15 9.05 -3.50
CA GLY A 29 17.41 8.65 -4.12
C GLY A 29 17.65 7.13 -4.09
N THR A 30 18.81 6.70 -4.59
CA THR A 30 19.15 5.26 -4.68
C THR A 30 19.36 4.57 -3.34
N GLY A 31 19.55 5.34 -2.27
CA GLY A 31 19.63 4.82 -0.90
C GLY A 31 18.26 4.67 -0.21
N GLY A 32 17.18 5.07 -0.87
CA GLY A 32 15.81 4.91 -0.38
C GLY A 32 15.39 3.44 -0.27
N LEU A 33 14.32 3.20 0.49
CA LEU A 33 13.69 1.88 0.51
C LEU A 33 12.82 1.75 -0.73
N LEU A 34 13.23 0.90 -1.66
CA LEU A 34 12.55 0.67 -2.94
C LEU A 34 11.85 -0.70 -2.93
N PHE A 35 10.98 -0.96 -3.91
CA PHE A 35 10.30 -2.25 -4.00
C PHE A 35 11.30 -3.40 -4.24
N PRO A 36 11.19 -4.53 -3.53
CA PRO A 36 10.12 -4.91 -2.57
C PRO A 36 10.46 -4.61 -1.10
N ASP A 37 11.63 -4.05 -0.83
CA ASP A 37 12.16 -3.92 0.52
C ASP A 37 11.43 -2.84 1.34
N ASP A 38 10.82 -1.86 0.68
CA ASP A 38 9.91 -0.91 1.32
C ASP A 38 8.69 -1.60 1.96
N LEU A 39 8.03 -2.50 1.25
CA LEU A 39 6.90 -3.27 1.76
C LEU A 39 7.33 -4.28 2.81
N LYS A 40 8.49 -4.94 2.64
CA LYS A 40 9.03 -5.83 3.69
C LYS A 40 9.32 -5.07 4.98
N ASN A 41 9.90 -3.88 4.86
CA ASN A 41 10.12 -2.99 6.01
C ASN A 41 8.79 -2.53 6.63
N ALA A 42 7.77 -2.23 5.81
CA ALA A 42 6.44 -1.88 6.29
C ALA A 42 5.78 -3.02 7.08
N ILE A 43 5.91 -4.28 6.63
CA ILE A 43 5.44 -5.47 7.36
C ILE A 43 6.10 -5.53 8.75
N GLU A 44 7.43 -5.38 8.81
CA GLU A 44 8.19 -5.41 10.06
C GLU A 44 7.78 -4.26 11.00
N ILE A 45 7.57 -3.06 10.46
CA ILE A 45 7.11 -1.89 11.23
C ILE A 45 5.77 -2.17 11.92
N CYS A 46 4.77 -2.62 11.16
CA CYS A 46 3.43 -2.87 11.70
C CYS A 46 3.38 -4.08 12.64
N ALA A 47 4.23 -5.08 12.42
CA ALA A 47 4.26 -6.25 13.28
C ALA A 47 4.88 -5.94 14.65
N ASN A 48 5.97 -5.15 14.68
CA ASN A 48 6.91 -5.16 15.80
C ASN A 48 7.36 -3.78 16.31
N GLN A 49 7.17 -2.69 15.56
CA GLN A 49 7.80 -1.39 15.89
C GLN A 49 6.82 -0.32 16.35
N GLY A 50 5.52 -0.47 16.11
CA GLY A 50 4.50 0.50 16.53
C GLY A 50 4.61 1.88 15.87
N LYS A 51 5.36 2.00 14.75
CA LYS A 51 5.48 3.23 13.97
C LYS A 51 4.32 3.36 13.00
N GLU A 52 3.95 4.60 12.67
CA GLU A 52 2.82 4.89 11.80
C GLU A 52 3.14 4.74 10.30
N LEU A 53 2.42 3.85 9.63
CA LEU A 53 2.33 3.79 8.17
C LEU A 53 1.18 4.64 7.66
N SER A 54 1.38 5.28 6.51
CA SER A 54 0.31 5.93 5.73
C SER A 54 -0.31 4.89 4.80
N CYS A 55 -1.61 4.66 4.93
CA CYS A 55 -2.37 3.60 4.28
C CYS A 55 -3.62 4.18 3.60
N SER A 56 -4.26 3.40 2.74
CA SER A 56 -5.57 3.72 2.17
C SER A 56 -6.61 2.68 2.59
N LEU A 57 -7.84 3.12 2.75
CA LEU A 57 -9.01 2.26 2.74
C LEU A 57 -9.56 2.15 1.32
N ILE A 58 -9.58 0.95 0.75
CA ILE A 58 -10.07 0.71 -0.61
C ILE A 58 -11.24 -0.28 -0.61
N TRP A 59 -12.10 -0.20 -1.62
CA TRP A 59 -13.20 -1.13 -1.88
C TRP A 59 -13.53 -1.15 -3.38
N PRO A 60 -14.37 -2.06 -3.89
CA PRO A 60 -14.58 -2.19 -5.34
C PRO A 60 -14.99 -0.92 -6.09
N ALA A 61 -15.68 0.01 -5.43
CA ALA A 61 -16.09 1.29 -6.03
C ALA A 61 -15.07 2.43 -5.79
N HIS A 62 -13.97 2.16 -5.06
CA HIS A 62 -12.92 3.11 -4.74
C HIS A 62 -11.57 2.41 -4.56
N THR A 63 -10.75 2.42 -5.60
CA THR A 63 -9.46 1.72 -5.63
C THR A 63 -8.27 2.67 -5.76
N HIS A 64 -8.47 3.97 -5.57
CA HIS A 64 -7.40 4.98 -5.67
C HIS A 64 -6.41 4.81 -4.52
N THR A 65 -5.15 4.49 -4.87
CA THR A 65 -4.02 4.32 -3.96
C THR A 65 -2.80 5.04 -4.54
N TYR A 66 -1.78 5.31 -3.71
CA TYR A 66 -0.51 5.88 -4.21
C TYR A 66 0.33 4.89 -5.04
N GLY A 67 -0.09 3.64 -5.16
CA GLY A 67 0.60 2.65 -5.99
C GLY A 67 -0.21 1.38 -6.15
N ALA A 68 0.07 0.64 -7.23
CA ALA A 68 -0.72 -0.52 -7.63
C ALA A 68 -0.37 -1.82 -6.86
N ILE A 69 0.66 -1.81 -6.02
CA ILE A 69 1.09 -2.98 -5.23
C ILE A 69 1.25 -2.56 -3.77
N GLY A 70 0.65 -3.31 -2.85
CA GLY A 70 0.72 -3.01 -1.42
C GLY A 70 0.53 -4.21 -0.52
N ILE A 71 0.64 -4.01 0.79
CA ILE A 71 0.32 -5.01 1.81
C ILE A 71 -1.07 -4.75 2.37
N ILE A 72 -1.83 -5.82 2.61
CA ILE A 72 -3.15 -5.75 3.25
C ILE A 72 -2.95 -5.86 4.75
N LEU A 73 -3.45 -4.86 5.48
CA LEU A 73 -3.29 -4.75 6.92
C LEU A 73 -4.58 -5.10 7.65
N ASN A 74 -4.45 -5.88 8.72
CA ASN A 74 -5.49 -6.13 9.72
C ASN A 74 -5.06 -5.50 11.04
N PRO A 75 -5.52 -4.27 11.37
CA PRO A 75 -5.19 -3.63 12.63
C PRO A 75 -5.52 -4.51 13.82
N ARG A 76 -4.59 -4.68 14.76
CA ARG A 76 -4.80 -5.55 15.93
C ARG A 76 -5.87 -5.00 16.87
N SER A 77 -6.07 -3.68 16.85
CA SER A 77 -7.15 -2.97 17.54
C SER A 77 -7.55 -1.70 16.78
N THR A 78 -8.67 -1.07 17.15
CA THR A 78 -9.00 0.29 16.64
C THR A 78 -8.07 1.37 17.17
N ALA A 79 -7.37 1.13 18.29
CA ALA A 79 -6.33 2.04 18.78
C ALA A 79 -5.06 2.00 17.91
N SER A 80 -4.94 0.96 17.07
CA SER A 80 -3.86 0.85 16.08
C SER A 80 -4.10 1.73 14.85
N ILE A 81 -5.21 2.47 14.78
CA ILE A 81 -5.53 3.44 13.73
C ILE A 81 -5.54 4.83 14.38
N ALA A 82 -4.52 5.63 14.09
CA ALA A 82 -4.34 6.91 14.77
C ALA A 82 -5.17 8.03 14.12
N SER A 83 -5.16 8.11 12.79
CA SER A 83 -5.88 9.14 12.05
C SER A 83 -6.53 8.59 10.77
N VAL A 84 -7.60 9.27 10.34
CA VAL A 84 -8.40 8.95 9.16
C VAL A 84 -8.71 10.25 8.41
N CYS A 85 -8.55 10.24 7.09
CA CYS A 85 -8.93 11.32 6.19
C CYS A 85 -9.59 10.74 4.94
N PRO A 86 -10.75 11.28 4.50
CA PRO A 86 -11.39 10.86 3.25
C PRO A 86 -10.61 11.25 1.99
N GLY A 87 -9.53 12.03 2.12
CA GLY A 87 -8.61 12.41 1.05
C GLY A 87 -7.16 12.31 1.51
N ASP A 88 -6.24 12.91 0.74
CA ASP A 88 -4.84 13.03 1.11
C ASP A 88 -4.68 13.94 2.33
N ALA A 89 -4.11 13.43 3.41
CA ALA A 89 -3.85 14.18 4.63
C ALA A 89 -2.44 14.81 4.64
N GLY A 90 -1.62 14.52 3.62
CA GLY A 90 -0.28 15.07 3.46
C GLY A 90 0.63 14.73 4.64
N THR A 91 0.54 13.50 5.17
CA THR A 91 1.20 13.23 6.44
C THR A 91 2.72 13.19 6.34
N SER A 92 3.38 13.85 7.30
CA SER A 92 4.83 13.79 7.49
C SER A 92 5.19 12.87 8.66
N TYR A 93 6.27 12.12 8.52
CA TYR A 93 6.77 11.22 9.56
C TYR A 93 7.78 11.94 10.45
N ASP A 94 7.55 11.91 11.76
CA ASP A 94 8.50 12.37 12.76
C ASP A 94 9.42 11.20 13.19
N PRO A 95 10.73 11.24 12.86
CA PRO A 95 11.65 10.16 13.19
C PRO A 95 11.95 10.04 14.69
N VAL A 96 11.69 11.08 15.49
CA VAL A 96 11.93 11.07 16.94
C VAL A 96 10.79 10.36 17.67
N THR A 97 9.54 10.68 17.31
CA THR A 97 8.36 10.12 17.98
C THR A 97 7.80 8.88 17.30
N GLY A 98 8.18 8.62 16.05
CA GLY A 98 7.64 7.52 15.25
C GLY A 98 6.20 7.75 14.77
N LYS A 99 5.66 8.96 14.98
CA LYS A 99 4.29 9.33 14.64
C LYS A 99 4.21 10.05 13.31
N ARG A 100 3.02 10.01 12.69
CA ARG A 100 2.71 10.84 11.55
C ARG A 100 1.82 12.01 11.96
N THR A 101 2.05 13.17 11.36
CA THR A 101 1.23 14.38 11.53
C THR A 101 0.73 14.85 10.18
N GLY A 102 -0.54 15.25 10.11
CA GLY A 102 -1.18 15.73 8.88
C GLY A 102 -2.60 16.24 9.15
N ALA A 103 -3.39 16.39 8.09
CA ALA A 103 -4.75 16.94 8.15
C ALA A 103 -5.84 15.93 8.57
N GLY A 104 -5.47 14.66 8.85
CA GLY A 104 -6.40 13.62 9.27
C GLY A 104 -7.01 13.89 10.65
N VAL A 105 -8.21 13.35 10.87
CA VAL A 105 -8.89 13.42 12.18
C VAL A 105 -8.68 12.14 12.99
N PRO A 106 -8.79 12.18 14.33
CA PRO A 106 -8.71 10.97 15.14
C PRO A 106 -9.73 9.90 14.70
N PHE A 107 -9.32 8.62 14.78
CA PHE A 107 -10.19 7.50 14.43
C PHE A 107 -11.53 7.56 15.19
N SER A 108 -12.63 7.50 14.44
CA SER A 108 -13.99 7.45 14.98
C SER A 108 -14.92 6.81 13.96
N ARG A 109 -16.09 6.32 14.41
CA ARG A 109 -17.13 5.79 13.50
C ARG A 109 -17.49 6.81 12.41
N HIS A 110 -17.65 8.07 12.81
CA HIS A 110 -17.97 9.16 11.89
C HIS A 110 -16.88 9.33 10.82
N ALA A 111 -15.60 9.33 11.20
CA ALA A 111 -14.49 9.48 10.24
C ALA A 111 -14.42 8.32 9.23
N VAL A 112 -14.72 7.09 9.68
CA VAL A 112 -14.80 5.91 8.79
C VAL A 112 -15.97 6.05 7.80
N GLU A 113 -17.16 6.39 8.29
CA GLU A 113 -18.35 6.59 7.45
C GLU A 113 -18.16 7.73 6.46
N GLU A 114 -17.52 8.82 6.87
CA GLU A 114 -17.14 9.94 6.01
C GLU A 114 -16.17 9.51 4.91
N THR A 115 -15.21 8.62 5.19
CA THR A 115 -14.32 8.05 4.16
C THR A 115 -15.14 7.36 3.08
N PHE A 116 -16.06 6.47 3.45
CA PHE A 116 -16.93 5.79 2.47
C PHE A 116 -17.84 6.75 1.71
N ALA A 117 -18.30 7.83 2.34
CA ALA A 117 -19.22 8.78 1.73
C ALA A 117 -18.54 9.79 0.80
N LYS A 118 -17.28 10.16 1.07
CA LYS A 118 -16.64 11.32 0.44
C LYS A 118 -15.35 11.02 -0.32
N ALA A 119 -14.73 9.86 -0.12
CA ALA A 119 -13.50 9.54 -0.84
C ALA A 119 -13.78 9.47 -2.34
N SER A 120 -13.09 10.33 -3.09
CA SER A 120 -13.15 10.43 -4.55
C SER A 120 -11.81 10.15 -5.20
N ASP A 121 -10.73 10.35 -4.46
CA ASP A 121 -9.34 10.08 -4.80
C ASP A 121 -8.64 9.42 -3.59
N TYR A 122 -7.31 9.28 -3.60
CA TYR A 122 -6.53 8.75 -2.50
C TYR A 122 -7.01 9.25 -1.13
N ASN A 123 -7.41 8.32 -0.27
CA ASN A 123 -7.71 8.57 1.14
C ASN A 123 -6.54 8.10 2.00
N GLU A 124 -6.37 8.72 3.17
CA GLU A 124 -5.22 8.48 4.04
C GLU A 124 -5.63 8.09 5.45
N TRP A 125 -5.20 6.90 5.86
CA TRP A 125 -5.35 6.33 7.20
C TRP A 125 -3.97 6.05 7.79
N THR A 126 -3.72 6.42 9.04
CA THR A 126 -2.45 6.06 9.70
C THR A 126 -2.61 4.85 10.61
N VAL A 127 -1.77 3.83 10.41
CA VAL A 127 -1.84 2.53 11.09
C VAL A 127 -0.51 2.21 11.77
N THR A 128 -0.53 1.78 13.03
CA THR A 128 0.68 1.51 13.84
C THR A 128 0.97 0.04 14.11
N ASP A 129 -0.08 -0.77 14.28
CA ASP A 129 0.02 -2.13 14.81
C ASP A 129 -1.00 -3.04 14.11
N ALA A 130 -0.51 -3.88 13.21
CA ALA A 130 -1.35 -4.67 12.33
C ALA A 130 -0.65 -5.97 11.90
N ASP A 131 -1.46 -7.00 11.67
CA ASP A 131 -1.01 -8.20 11.00
C ASP A 131 -1.11 -8.01 9.47
N THR A 132 -0.15 -8.55 8.72
CA THR A 132 -0.22 -8.57 7.26
C THR A 132 -0.97 -9.81 6.78
N LEU A 133 -2.06 -9.62 6.05
CA LEU A 133 -2.89 -10.71 5.54
C LEU A 133 -2.43 -11.24 4.18
N GLY A 134 -1.78 -10.39 3.38
CA GLY A 134 -1.36 -10.72 2.03
C GLY A 134 -0.92 -9.48 1.26
N ILE A 135 -0.66 -9.67 -0.04
CA ILE A 135 -0.31 -8.60 -0.97
C ILE A 135 -1.57 -8.18 -1.73
N PHE A 136 -1.83 -6.89 -1.81
CA PHE A 136 -2.82 -6.32 -2.71
C PHE A 136 -2.16 -5.95 -4.05
N VAL A 137 -2.84 -6.29 -5.15
CA VAL A 137 -2.52 -5.78 -6.49
C VAL A 137 -3.76 -5.12 -7.10
N ASN A 138 -3.60 -3.89 -7.57
CA ASN A 138 -4.64 -3.18 -8.30
C ASN A 138 -4.62 -3.64 -9.77
N LEU A 139 -5.54 -4.55 -10.11
CA LEU A 139 -5.66 -5.11 -11.46
C LEU A 139 -6.20 -4.11 -12.50
N ALA A 140 -6.70 -2.94 -12.07
CA ALA A 140 -7.14 -1.89 -12.97
C ALA A 140 -6.01 -0.97 -13.45
N GLU A 141 -4.81 -1.12 -12.89
CA GLU A 141 -3.66 -0.26 -13.16
C GLU A 141 -2.44 -1.08 -13.60
N GLU A 142 -1.45 -0.39 -14.17
CA GLU A 142 -0.16 -0.99 -14.42
C GLU A 142 0.59 -1.20 -13.10
N LEU A 143 1.18 -2.39 -12.93
CA LEU A 143 1.96 -2.73 -11.74
C LEU A 143 3.32 -2.03 -11.77
N VAL A 144 3.35 -0.73 -11.50
CA VAL A 144 4.54 0.11 -11.53
C VAL A 144 5.04 0.40 -10.11
N VAL A 145 6.35 0.27 -9.91
CA VAL A 145 7.03 0.54 -8.63
C VAL A 145 8.32 1.31 -8.86
N ALA A 146 8.84 1.95 -7.83
CA ALA A 146 10.18 2.53 -7.86
C ALA A 146 11.26 1.45 -7.64
N LYS A 147 12.30 1.45 -8.49
CA LYS A 147 13.51 0.62 -8.35
C LYS A 147 14.77 1.39 -8.73
N ALA A 148 15.91 0.93 -8.23
CA ALA A 148 17.20 1.38 -8.73
C ALA A 148 17.41 0.81 -10.14
N ILE A 149 17.67 1.68 -11.11
CA ILE A 149 17.91 1.33 -12.51
C ILE A 149 19.19 2.02 -13.01
N PRO A 150 19.87 1.49 -14.04
CA PRO A 150 20.90 2.24 -14.74
C PRO A 150 20.38 3.59 -15.25
N PHE A 151 21.20 4.65 -15.21
CA PHE A 151 20.82 5.98 -15.71
C PHE A 151 20.37 5.95 -17.18
N THR A 152 20.95 5.06 -17.97
CA THR A 152 20.66 4.85 -19.39
C THR A 152 19.26 4.29 -19.66
N GLU A 153 18.57 3.77 -18.64
CA GLU A 153 17.23 3.21 -18.73
C GLU A 153 16.13 4.21 -18.36
N ILE A 154 16.48 5.46 -18.01
CA ILE A 154 15.49 6.51 -17.74
C ILE A 154 14.72 6.85 -19.03
N PRO A 155 13.39 6.98 -18.98
CA PRO A 155 12.61 7.48 -20.11
C PRO A 155 13.13 8.84 -20.60
N GLY A 156 13.49 8.92 -21.88
CA GLY A 156 14.04 10.15 -22.49
C GLY A 156 15.53 10.39 -22.24
N TYR A 157 16.29 9.37 -21.82
CA TYR A 157 17.74 9.45 -21.70
C TYR A 157 18.41 9.93 -22.99
N ASP A 158 19.30 10.92 -22.85
CA ASP A 158 20.16 11.44 -23.91
C ASP A 158 21.55 10.78 -23.81
N PRO A 159 21.97 9.97 -24.81
CA PRO A 159 23.30 9.34 -24.82
C PRO A 159 24.49 10.31 -24.79
N SER A 160 24.27 11.61 -25.03
CA SER A 160 25.32 12.62 -24.88
C SER A 160 25.58 13.03 -23.43
N MET A 161 24.66 12.69 -22.50
CA MET A 161 24.85 12.93 -21.07
C MET A 161 25.86 11.95 -20.47
N PRO A 162 26.71 12.41 -19.53
CA PRO A 162 27.58 11.52 -18.78
C PRO A 162 26.75 10.51 -17.99
N ASP A 163 27.22 9.27 -17.91
CA ASP A 163 26.62 8.26 -17.02
C ASP A 163 26.79 8.70 -15.57
N LEU A 164 25.67 8.96 -14.90
CA LEU A 164 25.62 9.40 -13.50
C LEU A 164 25.52 8.21 -12.51
N GLY A 165 25.62 6.98 -13.00
CA GLY A 165 25.44 5.77 -12.20
C GLY A 165 23.96 5.43 -11.96
N PRO A 166 23.65 4.48 -11.06
CA PRO A 166 22.27 4.10 -10.80
C PRO A 166 21.41 5.28 -10.34
N THR A 167 20.15 5.29 -10.76
CA THR A 167 19.12 6.25 -10.33
C THR A 167 17.86 5.51 -9.85
N VAL A 168 16.88 6.23 -9.31
CA VAL A 168 15.54 5.69 -9.06
C VAL A 168 14.66 5.93 -10.27
N GLY A 169 14.09 4.86 -10.81
CA GLY A 169 13.14 4.92 -11.92
C GLY A 169 11.90 4.07 -11.68
N GLN A 170 10.88 4.32 -12.48
CA GLN A 170 9.65 3.54 -12.50
C GLN A 170 9.87 2.26 -13.31
N VAL A 171 9.58 1.12 -12.72
CA VAL A 171 9.69 -0.19 -13.36
C VAL A 171 8.32 -0.87 -13.35
N ARG A 172 7.88 -1.31 -14.52
CA ARG A 172 6.68 -2.15 -14.67
C ARG A 172 7.02 -3.59 -14.32
N LEU A 173 6.24 -4.17 -13.42
CA LEU A 173 6.35 -5.56 -13.00
C LEU A 173 5.30 -6.43 -13.67
N LYS A 174 5.61 -7.72 -13.80
CA LYS A 174 4.61 -8.76 -14.02
C LYS A 174 4.13 -9.25 -12.66
N LEU A 175 2.92 -9.80 -12.64
CA LEU A 175 2.35 -10.43 -11.44
C LEU A 175 3.28 -11.51 -10.85
N ALA A 176 3.97 -12.28 -11.69
CA ALA A 176 4.95 -13.29 -11.25
C ALA A 176 6.11 -12.67 -10.44
N ASP A 177 6.55 -11.45 -10.76
CA ASP A 177 7.60 -10.76 -10.02
C ASP A 177 7.11 -10.37 -8.61
N VAL A 178 5.83 -9.99 -8.48
CA VAL A 178 5.19 -9.69 -7.20
C VAL A 178 5.09 -10.94 -6.34
N ILE A 179 4.60 -12.05 -6.90
CA ILE A 179 4.50 -13.35 -6.20
C ILE A 179 5.89 -13.81 -5.73
N ALA A 180 6.91 -13.70 -6.59
CA ALA A 180 8.27 -14.09 -6.25
C ALA A 180 8.89 -13.21 -5.15
N ALA A 181 8.51 -11.94 -5.05
CA ALA A 181 9.04 -11.01 -4.05
C ALA A 181 8.51 -11.28 -2.63
N PHE A 182 7.35 -11.91 -2.50
CA PHE A 182 6.68 -12.19 -1.22
C PHE A 182 6.31 -13.68 -1.09
N PRO A 183 7.28 -14.60 -1.09
CA PRO A 183 7.00 -16.02 -1.02
C PRO A 183 6.29 -16.34 0.31
N GLY A 184 5.12 -16.96 0.21
CA GLY A 184 4.30 -17.35 1.37
C GLY A 184 3.21 -16.37 1.76
N LEU A 185 3.11 -15.21 1.11
CA LEU A 185 1.94 -14.34 1.24
C LEU A 185 0.98 -14.56 0.06
N PRO A 186 -0.32 -14.77 0.32
CA PRO A 186 -1.32 -14.79 -0.75
C PRO A 186 -1.41 -13.41 -1.41
N VAL A 187 -1.71 -13.41 -2.71
CA VAL A 187 -1.91 -12.18 -3.49
C VAL A 187 -3.40 -12.01 -3.76
N TYR A 188 -3.93 -10.83 -3.49
CA TYR A 188 -5.34 -10.50 -3.67
C TYR A 188 -5.53 -9.28 -4.56
N GLY A 189 -6.70 -9.18 -5.18
CA GLY A 189 -7.13 -8.00 -5.92
C GLY A 189 -8.65 -7.95 -6.03
N PHE A 190 -9.16 -6.88 -6.62
CA PHE A 190 -10.58 -6.78 -6.94
C PHE A 190 -10.87 -7.31 -8.34
N LEU A 191 -11.91 -8.13 -8.47
CA LEU A 191 -12.51 -8.53 -9.75
C LEU A 191 -14.01 -8.21 -9.69
N GLY A 192 -14.41 -7.14 -10.37
CA GLY A 192 -15.76 -6.59 -10.22
C GLY A 192 -15.98 -6.14 -8.77
N THR A 193 -16.99 -6.70 -8.11
CA THR A 193 -17.33 -6.39 -6.70
C THR A 193 -16.70 -7.33 -5.68
N GLU A 194 -15.91 -8.30 -6.11
CA GLU A 194 -15.36 -9.34 -5.24
C GLU A 194 -13.86 -9.15 -5.00
N ILE A 195 -13.43 -9.57 -3.81
CA ILE A 195 -12.01 -9.78 -3.49
C ILE A 195 -11.67 -11.19 -3.95
N ILE A 196 -10.67 -11.34 -4.81
CA ILE A 196 -10.19 -12.63 -5.29
C ILE A 196 -8.76 -12.87 -4.83
N GLU A 197 -8.43 -14.12 -4.56
CA GLU A 197 -7.04 -14.57 -4.46
C GLU A 197 -6.51 -14.88 -5.87
N ILE A 198 -5.32 -14.39 -6.17
CA ILE A 198 -4.70 -14.41 -7.49
C ILE A 198 -3.53 -15.40 -7.46
N GLY A 199 -3.36 -16.13 -8.56
CA GLY A 199 -2.22 -17.05 -8.71
C GLY A 199 -2.43 -18.41 -8.05
N ILE A 200 -3.68 -18.79 -7.76
CA ILE A 200 -4.00 -20.18 -7.43
C ILE A 200 -3.67 -21.03 -8.65
N ASP A 201 -2.72 -21.96 -8.49
CA ASP A 201 -2.38 -22.95 -9.51
C ASP A 201 -3.62 -23.81 -9.81
N ALA A 202 -4.15 -23.68 -11.03
CA ALA A 202 -5.29 -24.47 -11.48
C ALA A 202 -5.03 -25.98 -11.37
N GLY A 203 -3.77 -26.42 -11.48
CA GLY A 203 -3.35 -27.81 -11.30
C GLY A 203 -3.75 -28.40 -9.95
N ARG A 204 -3.86 -27.58 -8.89
CA ARG A 204 -4.31 -28.02 -7.55
C ARG A 204 -5.78 -28.41 -7.49
N PHE A 205 -6.61 -27.97 -8.43
CA PHE A 205 -8.03 -28.36 -8.49
C PHE A 205 -8.26 -29.66 -9.28
N TYR A 206 -7.24 -30.13 -10.01
CA TYR A 206 -7.32 -31.32 -10.86
C TYR A 206 -6.37 -32.43 -10.42
N SER A 207 -5.76 -32.30 -9.23
CA SER A 207 -4.85 -33.27 -8.60
C SER A 207 -5.51 -34.06 -7.47
#